data_AF-A0A644ZXZ5-F1
#
_entry.id   AF-A0A644ZXZ5-F1
#
_cell.length_a   1.000
_cell.length_b   1.000
_cell.length_c   1.000
_cell.angle_alpha   90.00
_cell.angle_beta   90.00
_cell.angle_gamma   90.00
#
_symmetry.space_group_name_H-M   'P 1'
#
loop_
_entity.id
_entity.type
_entity.pdbx_description
1 polymer ?
#
loop_
_entity_poly.entity_id
_entity_poly.type
_entity_poly.pdbx_seq_one_letter_code
_entity_poly.pdbx_strand_id
1 'polypeptide(L)'
;MPDLNLRLILTAPPDSVTAAQGYGLPVAHMAYRLGPGLRLLRAQLPLTARGGLMLIGDEDFDGSGDPALFCQEVIKECAARGFDGVMLDLERPVSPLLGKVVSELSALLVKRGWPLFVPEEYARFAEKSRVMISSALSGGSLAQRLEEAVRQYGPARIALCVERTAEDFYLPAPEGRGAPLTRENLRRRIAERSPTVFYSKELCARYFTYMSRQSGAHFVMFDDAETMRRKLLLADSLNIRSAILAYPQVDDLLDEILA
;
A
#
# COMPACT_ATOMS: atom_id res chain seq x y z
N MET A 1 12.55 16.06 -3.99
CA MET A 1 11.06 16.11 -4.02
C MET A 1 10.36 17.39 -3.50
N PRO A 2 10.99 18.54 -3.23
CA PRO A 2 10.36 19.60 -2.41
C PRO A 2 9.10 20.29 -2.99
N ASP A 3 8.71 20.01 -4.24
CA ASP A 3 7.56 20.65 -4.90
C ASP A 3 6.36 19.71 -5.15
N LEU A 4 6.39 18.45 -4.69
CA LEU A 4 5.23 17.56 -4.80
C LEU A 4 4.13 18.01 -3.84
N ASN A 5 2.91 18.21 -4.33
CA ASN A 5 1.76 18.55 -3.50
C ASN A 5 1.06 17.29 -2.97
N LEU A 6 1.88 16.36 -2.46
CA LEU A 6 1.48 15.01 -2.10
C LEU A 6 1.95 14.67 -0.69
N ARG A 7 1.01 14.24 0.16
CA ARG A 7 1.28 13.73 1.50
C ARG A 7 1.74 12.28 1.42
N LEU A 8 3.01 12.05 1.71
CA LEU A 8 3.57 10.70 1.86
C LEU A 8 3.24 10.12 3.24
N ILE A 9 2.90 8.84 3.28
CA ILE A 9 2.63 8.06 4.48
C ILE A 9 3.45 6.78 4.41
N LEU A 10 4.16 6.44 5.49
CA LEU A 10 4.87 5.17 5.60
C LEU A 10 4.02 4.17 6.36
N THR A 11 3.84 2.95 5.84
CA THR A 11 3.37 1.83 6.69
C THR A 11 4.59 1.17 7.34
N ALA A 12 4.50 0.84 8.63
CA ALA A 12 5.62 0.23 9.34
C ALA A 12 5.17 -0.84 10.36
N PRO A 13 5.77 -2.05 10.33
CA PRO A 13 5.60 -3.04 11.39
C PRO A 13 6.31 -2.61 12.69
N PRO A 14 5.96 -3.20 13.85
CA PRO A 14 6.41 -2.73 15.16
C PRO A 14 7.93 -2.62 15.34
N ASP A 15 8.69 -3.53 14.71
CA ASP A 15 10.15 -3.56 14.74
C ASP A 15 10.81 -2.42 13.94
N SER A 16 10.07 -1.82 13.00
CA SER A 16 10.56 -0.81 12.07
C SER A 16 9.98 0.59 12.32
N VAL A 17 9.01 0.74 13.22
CA VAL A 17 8.32 2.02 13.50
C VAL A 17 9.30 3.14 13.85
N THR A 18 10.28 2.87 14.73
CA THR A 18 11.23 3.91 15.17
C THR A 18 12.09 4.42 14.01
N ALA A 19 12.54 3.51 13.14
CA ALA A 19 13.32 3.88 11.96
C ALA A 19 12.47 4.66 10.95
N ALA A 20 11.22 4.22 10.70
CA ALA A 20 10.28 4.93 9.83
C ALA A 20 9.94 6.35 10.33
N GLN A 21 9.72 6.52 11.64
CA GLN A 21 9.48 7.83 12.25
C GLN A 21 10.67 8.79 12.11
N GLY A 22 11.90 8.26 12.00
CA GLY A 22 13.11 9.05 11.80
C GLY A 22 13.09 9.92 10.53
N TYR A 23 12.26 9.57 9.54
CA TYR A 23 12.08 10.34 8.31
C TYR A 23 11.12 11.54 8.45
N GLY A 24 10.50 11.73 9.62
CA GLY A 24 9.57 12.83 9.86
C GLY A 24 8.26 12.74 9.07
N LEU A 25 8.00 11.60 8.42
CA LEU A 25 6.75 11.32 7.69
C LEU A 25 5.69 10.73 8.64
N PRO A 26 4.39 10.95 8.37
CA PRO A 26 3.32 10.21 9.03
C PRO A 26 3.50 8.70 8.87
N VAL A 27 3.33 7.97 9.97
CA VAL A 27 3.40 6.50 9.99
C VAL A 27 2.02 5.90 10.21
N ALA A 28 1.67 4.91 9.39
CA ALA A 28 0.57 3.99 9.60
C ALA A 28 1.11 2.71 10.27
N HIS A 29 0.74 2.50 11.53
CA HIS A 29 1.31 1.46 12.38
C HIS A 29 0.69 0.09 12.06
N MET A 30 1.46 -0.81 11.44
CA MET A 30 1.06 -2.18 11.07
C MET A 30 1.11 -3.10 12.30
N ALA A 31 0.26 -2.81 13.28
CA ALA A 31 0.27 -3.52 14.55
C ALA A 31 -1.13 -3.96 15.01
N TYR A 32 -2.15 -3.72 14.20
CA TYR A 32 -3.53 -4.00 14.53
C TYR A 32 -4.14 -4.94 13.52
N ARG A 33 -5.08 -5.76 13.97
CA ARG A 33 -5.84 -6.66 13.10
C ARG A 33 -7.23 -6.96 13.64
N LEU A 34 -8.11 -7.33 12.73
CA LEU A 34 -9.43 -7.88 13.03
C LEU A 34 -9.25 -9.30 13.58
N GLY A 35 -9.51 -9.48 14.87
CA GLY A 35 -9.53 -10.78 15.50
C GLY A 35 -10.91 -11.46 15.47
N PRO A 36 -11.00 -12.69 16.01
CA PRO A 36 -12.25 -13.44 16.12
C PRO A 36 -13.33 -12.65 16.83
N GLY A 37 -14.57 -12.72 16.32
CA GLY A 37 -15.71 -11.98 16.86
C GLY A 37 -15.60 -10.45 16.72
N LEU A 38 -14.87 -9.94 15.73
CA LEU A 38 -14.58 -8.52 15.53
C LEU A 38 -13.97 -7.85 16.77
N ARG A 39 -12.93 -8.46 17.35
CA ARG A 39 -12.12 -7.84 18.41
C ARG A 39 -10.90 -7.17 17.83
N LEU A 40 -10.57 -5.97 18.32
CA LEU A 40 -9.33 -5.31 17.95
C LEU A 40 -8.14 -6.00 18.64
N LEU A 41 -7.34 -6.72 17.86
CA LEU A 41 -6.08 -7.29 18.33
C LEU A 41 -4.93 -6.34 18.04
N ARG A 42 -3.92 -6.34 18.91
CA ARG A 42 -2.77 -5.45 18.83
C ARG A 42 -1.47 -6.19 19.16
N ALA A 43 -0.47 -6.08 18.29
CA ALA A 43 0.89 -6.50 18.56
C ALA A 43 1.63 -5.54 19.51
N GLN A 44 2.74 -5.97 20.11
CA GLN A 44 3.50 -5.10 20.99
C GLN A 44 4.13 -3.95 20.19
N LEU A 45 3.66 -2.73 20.43
CA LEU A 45 4.24 -1.50 19.87
C LEU A 45 5.20 -0.84 20.86
N PRO A 46 6.30 -0.22 20.38
CA PRO A 46 7.12 0.67 21.19
C PRO A 46 6.30 1.80 21.82
N LEU A 47 6.73 2.31 22.97
CA LEU A 47 6.05 3.47 23.62
C LEU A 47 6.15 4.76 22.78
N THR A 48 7.16 4.84 21.91
CA THR A 48 7.39 5.92 20.93
C THR A 48 6.41 5.87 19.75
N ALA A 49 5.71 4.75 19.53
CA ALA A 49 4.69 4.61 18.50
C ALA A 49 3.40 5.37 18.90
N ARG A 50 3.42 6.68 18.64
CA ARG A 50 2.32 7.63 18.85
C ARG A 50 2.16 8.51 17.61
N GLY A 51 0.96 9.07 17.43
CA GLY A 51 0.65 9.88 16.26
C GLY A 51 0.54 9.06 14.97
N GLY A 52 0.06 9.67 13.89
CA GLY A 52 -0.13 8.99 12.61
C GLY A 52 -1.39 8.11 12.60
N LEU A 53 -1.36 7.03 11.83
CA LEU A 53 -2.54 6.23 11.51
C LEU A 53 -2.48 4.85 12.15
N MET A 54 -3.65 4.31 12.52
CA MET A 54 -3.79 2.89 12.83
C MET A 54 -3.95 2.10 11.53
N LEU A 55 -3.09 1.11 11.26
CA LEU A 55 -3.31 0.16 10.15
C LEU A 55 -3.85 -1.16 10.72
N ILE A 56 -4.98 -1.61 10.18
CA ILE A 56 -5.72 -2.80 10.63
C ILE A 56 -5.80 -3.82 9.50
N GLY A 57 -5.17 -4.98 9.68
CA GLY A 57 -5.29 -6.15 8.78
C GLY A 57 -6.48 -7.05 9.11
N ASP A 58 -6.78 -8.03 8.25
CA ASP A 58 -7.90 -8.98 8.41
C ASP A 58 -7.51 -10.46 8.51
N GLU A 59 -6.26 -10.76 8.87
CA GLU A 59 -5.70 -12.11 8.85
C GLU A 59 -6.44 -13.08 9.79
N ASP A 60 -6.79 -12.63 10.99
CA ASP A 60 -7.46 -13.44 12.04
C ASP A 60 -8.99 -13.30 12.04
N PHE A 61 -9.57 -12.64 11.03
CA PHE A 61 -11.01 -12.38 10.99
C PHE A 61 -11.81 -13.66 10.69
N ASP A 62 -12.79 -13.98 11.55
CA ASP A 62 -13.58 -15.20 11.49
C ASP A 62 -14.96 -15.04 10.83
N GLY A 63 -15.29 -13.83 10.33
CA GLY A 63 -16.59 -13.57 9.71
C GLY A 63 -17.74 -13.32 10.68
N SER A 64 -17.47 -13.13 11.98
CA SER A 64 -18.48 -12.93 13.02
C SER A 64 -18.18 -11.73 13.92
N GLY A 65 -19.17 -11.28 14.69
CA GLY A 65 -19.00 -10.21 15.67
C GLY A 65 -19.90 -8.99 15.45
N ASP A 66 -19.72 -7.99 16.30
CA ASP A 66 -20.48 -6.74 16.27
C ASP A 66 -19.62 -5.58 15.71
N PRO A 67 -19.92 -5.07 14.51
CA PRO A 67 -19.23 -3.93 13.91
C PRO A 67 -19.18 -2.69 14.80
N ALA A 68 -20.25 -2.40 15.54
CA ALA A 68 -20.36 -1.18 16.32
C ALA A 68 -19.38 -1.24 17.50
N LEU A 69 -19.31 -2.37 18.19
CA LEU A 69 -18.37 -2.58 19.28
C LEU A 69 -16.91 -2.47 18.80
N PHE A 70 -16.60 -3.12 17.68
CA PHE A 70 -15.27 -3.05 17.07
C PHE A 70 -14.87 -1.60 16.73
N CYS A 71 -15.76 -0.87 16.05
CA CYS A 71 -15.46 0.51 15.67
C CYS A 71 -15.24 1.41 16.90
N GLN A 72 -15.92 1.15 18.02
CA GLN A 72 -15.66 1.86 19.28
C GLN A 72 -14.31 1.49 19.89
N GLU A 73 -13.88 0.22 19.82
CA GLU A 73 -12.53 -0.19 20.24
C GLU A 73 -11.45 0.54 19.43
N VAL A 74 -11.61 0.62 18.10
CA VAL A 74 -10.70 1.35 17.21
C VAL A 74 -10.59 2.82 17.60
N ILE A 75 -11.72 3.50 17.84
CA ILE A 75 -11.72 4.92 18.20
C ILE A 75 -11.07 5.17 19.57
N LYS A 76 -11.33 4.29 20.55
CA LYS A 76 -10.70 4.38 21.88
C LYS A 76 -9.19 4.21 21.81
N GLU A 77 -8.72 3.23 21.05
CA GLU A 77 -7.29 2.97 20.89
C GLU A 77 -6.60 4.09 20.09
N CYS A 78 -7.26 4.63 19.04
CA CYS A 78 -6.75 5.81 18.33
C CYS A 78 -6.55 6.99 19.30
N ALA A 79 -7.54 7.27 20.16
CA ALA A 79 -7.41 8.32 21.16
C ALA A 79 -6.28 8.05 22.18
N ALA A 80 -6.12 6.80 22.64
CA ALA A 80 -5.08 6.43 23.59
C ALA A 80 -3.66 6.56 23.02
N ARG A 81 -3.49 6.32 21.72
CA ARG A 81 -2.21 6.40 21.00
C ARG A 81 -1.96 7.75 20.32
N GLY A 82 -2.96 8.62 20.31
CA GLY A 82 -2.93 9.88 19.57
C GLY A 82 -2.94 9.68 18.06
N PHE A 83 -3.49 8.57 17.55
CA PHE A 83 -3.68 8.37 16.12
C PHE A 83 -4.79 9.26 15.60
N ASP A 84 -4.58 9.82 14.42
CA ASP A 84 -5.44 10.81 13.78
C ASP A 84 -6.07 10.30 12.49
N GLY A 85 -6.08 8.99 12.27
CA GLY A 85 -6.78 8.31 11.18
C GLY A 85 -6.57 6.80 11.17
N VAL A 86 -7.23 6.11 10.25
CA VAL A 86 -7.23 4.64 10.15
C VAL A 86 -7.02 4.20 8.70
N MET A 87 -6.29 3.11 8.52
CA MET A 87 -6.08 2.41 7.26
C MET A 87 -6.53 0.96 7.43
N LEU A 88 -7.40 0.50 6.54
CA LEU A 88 -7.85 -0.89 6.51
C LEU A 88 -7.11 -1.62 5.39
N ASP A 89 -6.41 -2.68 5.76
CA ASP A 89 -5.69 -3.57 4.86
C ASP A 89 -6.47 -4.90 4.78
N LEU A 90 -7.56 -4.87 4.01
CA LEU A 90 -8.49 -6.00 3.89
C LEU A 90 -8.14 -6.77 2.62
N GLU A 91 -7.57 -7.96 2.79
CA GLU A 91 -7.17 -8.84 1.70
C GLU A 91 -8.26 -9.89 1.38
N ARG A 92 -9.27 -10.03 2.26
CA ARG A 92 -10.38 -10.95 2.04
C ARG A 92 -11.43 -10.35 1.09
N PRO A 93 -12.09 -11.19 0.28
CA PRO A 93 -13.18 -10.75 -0.58
C PRO A 93 -14.25 -9.96 0.19
N VAL A 94 -14.82 -8.95 -0.48
CA VAL A 94 -15.88 -8.12 0.10
C VAL A 94 -16.99 -8.96 0.72
N SER A 95 -17.23 -8.71 2.01
CA SER A 95 -18.35 -9.30 2.75
C SER A 95 -19.31 -8.21 3.27
N PRO A 96 -20.60 -8.52 3.46
CA PRO A 96 -21.55 -7.58 4.07
C PRO A 96 -21.12 -7.12 5.47
N LEU A 97 -20.46 -7.99 6.23
CA LEU A 97 -20.01 -7.67 7.59
C LEU A 97 -18.86 -6.65 7.57
N LEU A 98 -17.84 -6.87 6.74
CA LEU A 98 -16.75 -5.90 6.56
C LEU A 98 -17.24 -4.59 5.93
N GLY A 99 -18.22 -4.65 5.01
CA GLY A 99 -18.88 -3.46 4.49
C GLY A 99 -19.55 -2.62 5.58
N LYS A 100 -20.18 -3.24 6.58
CA LYS A 100 -20.72 -2.54 7.76
C LYS A 100 -19.63 -1.93 8.62
N VAL A 101 -18.54 -2.67 8.90
CA VAL A 101 -17.38 -2.15 9.63
C VAL A 101 -16.84 -0.88 8.95
N VAL A 102 -16.63 -0.93 7.63
CA VAL A 102 -16.14 0.22 6.84
C VAL A 102 -17.09 1.41 6.95
N SER A 103 -18.40 1.19 6.77
CA SER A 103 -19.41 2.25 6.82
C SER A 103 -19.50 2.90 8.22
N GLU A 104 -19.55 2.10 9.27
CA GLU A 104 -19.67 2.58 10.65
C GLU A 104 -18.40 3.32 11.10
N LEU A 105 -17.23 2.76 10.80
CA LEU A 105 -15.96 3.39 11.11
C LEU A 105 -15.80 4.72 10.35
N SER A 106 -16.17 4.76 9.07
CA SER A 106 -16.18 6.00 8.28
C SER A 106 -17.03 7.09 8.94
N ALA A 107 -18.25 6.76 9.38
CA ALA A 107 -19.12 7.73 10.04
C ALA A 107 -18.52 8.29 11.35
N LEU A 108 -17.81 7.46 12.12
CA LEU A 108 -17.15 7.88 13.36
C LEU A 108 -15.90 8.73 13.12
N LEU A 109 -15.12 8.43 12.08
CA LEU A 109 -13.90 9.16 11.72
C LEU A 109 -14.21 10.51 11.07
N VAL A 110 -15.22 10.57 10.20
CA VAL A 110 -15.69 11.82 9.58
C VAL A 110 -16.11 12.84 10.64
N LYS A 111 -16.81 12.42 11.70
CA LYS A 111 -17.19 13.30 12.81
C LYS A 111 -16.00 13.90 13.55
N ARG A 112 -14.82 13.26 13.46
CA ARG A 112 -13.56 13.70 14.08
C ARG A 112 -12.63 14.43 13.11
N GLY A 113 -12.97 14.49 11.82
CA GLY A 113 -12.09 15.00 10.78
C GLY A 113 -10.89 14.11 10.47
N TRP A 114 -10.94 12.83 10.87
CA TRP A 114 -9.86 11.86 10.66
C TRP A 114 -10.06 11.10 9.34
N PRO A 115 -9.01 10.88 8.51
CA PRO A 115 -9.14 10.11 7.29
C PRO A 115 -9.29 8.62 7.59
N LEU A 116 -10.08 7.96 6.73
CA LEU A 116 -10.15 6.51 6.61
C LEU A 116 -9.58 6.12 5.24
N PHE A 117 -8.61 5.22 5.19
CA PHE A 117 -8.09 4.62 3.96
C PHE A 117 -8.67 3.21 3.81
N VAL A 118 -9.19 2.89 2.62
CA VAL A 118 -9.83 1.60 2.33
C VAL A 118 -9.35 1.02 1.00
N PRO A 119 -9.35 -0.31 0.85
CA PRO A 119 -9.14 -0.94 -0.45
C PRO A 119 -10.24 -0.52 -1.43
N GLU A 120 -9.92 -0.52 -2.72
CA GLU A 120 -10.81 -0.03 -3.78
C GLU A 120 -12.17 -0.72 -3.80
N GLU A 121 -12.21 -2.02 -3.56
CA GLU A 121 -13.43 -2.81 -3.53
C GLU A 121 -14.40 -2.41 -2.39
N TYR A 122 -13.88 -1.76 -1.34
CA TYR A 122 -14.66 -1.24 -0.23
C TYR A 122 -15.05 0.24 -0.38
N ALA A 123 -14.60 0.92 -1.45
CA ALA A 123 -14.88 2.35 -1.67
C ALA A 123 -16.38 2.71 -1.66
N ARG A 124 -17.24 1.78 -2.07
CA ARG A 124 -18.70 1.94 -2.09
C ARG A 124 -19.35 2.02 -0.70
N PHE A 125 -18.68 1.55 0.35
CA PHE A 125 -19.21 1.57 1.72
C PHE A 125 -18.83 2.84 2.49
N ALA A 126 -17.94 3.68 1.94
CA ALA A 126 -17.47 4.89 2.61
C ALA A 126 -17.21 6.03 1.59
N GLU A 127 -18.22 6.85 1.32
CA GLU A 127 -18.14 7.94 0.35
C GLU A 127 -17.04 8.99 0.65
N LYS A 128 -16.69 9.17 1.93
CA LYS A 128 -15.68 10.15 2.38
C LYS A 128 -14.29 9.54 2.63
N SER A 129 -14.12 8.23 2.43
CA SER A 129 -12.82 7.59 2.60
C SER A 129 -11.86 7.94 1.47
N ARG A 130 -10.57 7.73 1.75
CA ARG A 130 -9.51 7.65 0.76
C ARG A 130 -9.44 6.22 0.21
N VAL A 131 -9.55 6.11 -1.10
CA VAL A 131 -9.48 4.87 -1.86
C VAL A 131 -8.03 4.58 -2.20
N MET A 132 -7.54 3.44 -1.72
CA MET A 132 -6.18 2.97 -1.99
C MET A 132 -6.14 2.34 -3.38
N ILE A 133 -5.27 2.86 -4.24
CA ILE A 133 -5.08 2.37 -5.61
C ILE A 133 -3.65 1.84 -5.73
N SER A 134 -3.51 0.56 -6.08
CA SER A 134 -2.21 -0.07 -6.29
C SER A 134 -1.50 0.52 -7.51
N SER A 135 -0.18 0.66 -7.39
CA SER A 135 0.71 0.98 -8.51
C SER A 135 1.40 -0.26 -9.11
N ALA A 136 1.18 -1.44 -8.55
CA ALA A 136 1.71 -2.69 -9.05
C ALA A 136 0.84 -3.20 -10.20
N LEU A 137 1.34 -3.05 -11.43
CA LEU A 137 0.69 -3.56 -12.63
C LEU A 137 1.60 -4.54 -13.34
N SER A 138 1.07 -5.71 -13.69
CA SER A 138 1.71 -6.69 -14.57
C SER A 138 1.23 -6.62 -16.02
N GLY A 139 0.27 -5.72 -16.30
CA GLY A 139 -0.27 -5.45 -17.63
C GLY A 139 -1.03 -4.13 -17.67
N GLY A 140 -1.24 -3.60 -18.88
CA GLY A 140 -1.90 -2.30 -19.09
C GLY A 140 -0.99 -1.11 -18.78
N SER A 141 -1.62 0.03 -18.45
CA SER A 141 -0.96 1.32 -18.21
C SER A 141 -1.28 1.85 -16.82
N LEU A 142 -0.26 2.24 -16.05
CA LEU A 142 -0.43 2.94 -14.78
C LEU A 142 -1.10 4.30 -14.95
N ALA A 143 -0.73 5.07 -15.98
CA ALA A 143 -1.35 6.36 -16.27
C ALA A 143 -2.86 6.21 -16.50
N GLN A 144 -3.26 5.35 -17.45
CA GLN A 144 -4.66 5.02 -17.69
C GLN A 144 -5.39 4.54 -16.42
N ARG A 145 -4.78 3.64 -15.65
CA ARG A 145 -5.39 3.11 -14.40
C ARG A 145 -5.68 4.20 -13.38
N LEU A 146 -4.76 5.16 -13.21
CA LEU A 146 -4.94 6.28 -12.29
C LEU A 146 -5.94 7.30 -12.85
N GLU A 147 -5.94 7.58 -14.15
CA GLU A 147 -6.94 8.42 -14.78
C GLU A 147 -8.36 7.86 -14.62
N GLU A 148 -8.53 6.54 -14.78
CA GLU A 148 -9.79 5.85 -14.52
C GLU A 148 -10.24 5.99 -13.08
N ALA A 149 -9.33 5.77 -12.12
CA ALA A 149 -9.62 5.97 -10.70
C ALA A 149 -10.01 7.43 -10.41
N VAL A 150 -9.30 8.40 -10.99
CA VAL A 150 -9.59 9.84 -10.82
C VAL A 150 -10.96 10.19 -11.38
N ARG A 151 -11.32 9.67 -12.56
CA ARG A 151 -12.67 9.86 -13.13
C ARG A 151 -13.76 9.26 -12.24
N GLN A 152 -13.48 8.12 -11.61
CA GLN A 152 -14.47 7.39 -10.82
C GLN A 152 -14.66 7.98 -9.41
N TYR A 153 -13.56 8.30 -8.71
CA TYR A 153 -13.58 8.66 -7.29
C TYR A 153 -13.28 10.14 -7.02
N GLY A 154 -12.71 10.83 -8.00
CA GLY A 154 -12.15 12.17 -7.82
C GLY A 154 -10.74 12.11 -7.21
N PRO A 155 -9.83 13.01 -7.60
CA PRO A 155 -8.41 12.91 -7.24
C PRO A 155 -8.17 13.12 -5.74
N ALA A 156 -9.02 13.93 -5.08
CA ALA A 156 -8.95 14.16 -3.64
C ALA A 156 -9.30 12.92 -2.80
N ARG A 157 -9.95 11.90 -3.37
CA ARG A 157 -10.25 10.65 -2.67
C ARG A 157 -9.20 9.58 -2.89
N ILE A 158 -8.22 9.77 -3.77
CA ILE A 158 -7.26 8.70 -4.06
C ILE A 158 -6.06 8.79 -3.13
N ALA A 159 -5.57 7.63 -2.71
CA ALA A 159 -4.24 7.44 -2.16
C ALA A 159 -3.51 6.40 -3.02
N LEU A 160 -2.38 6.78 -3.63
CA LEU A 160 -1.58 5.85 -4.43
C LEU A 160 -0.76 4.94 -3.50
N CYS A 161 -0.95 3.63 -3.57
CA CYS A 161 -0.05 2.66 -2.93
C CYS A 161 1.14 2.43 -3.86
N VAL A 162 2.28 3.03 -3.51
CA VAL A 162 3.52 2.89 -4.27
C VAL A 162 4.25 1.65 -3.78
N GLU A 163 4.12 0.59 -4.56
CA GLU A 163 4.65 -0.72 -4.24
C GLU A 163 6.00 -0.90 -4.94
N ARG A 164 6.93 -1.56 -4.26
CA ARG A 164 8.18 -2.02 -4.86
C ARG A 164 8.02 -3.48 -5.24
N THR A 165 7.65 -3.75 -6.48
CA THR A 165 7.51 -5.13 -6.95
C THR A 165 8.83 -5.65 -7.52
N ALA A 166 8.98 -6.97 -7.52
CA ALA A 166 10.02 -7.68 -8.24
C ALA A 166 9.51 -9.10 -8.53
N GLU A 167 9.32 -9.43 -9.79
CA GLU A 167 8.69 -10.68 -10.23
C GLU A 167 9.43 -11.27 -11.43
N ASP A 168 9.54 -12.61 -11.47
CA ASP A 168 10.06 -13.38 -12.59
C ASP A 168 8.92 -14.15 -13.27
N PHE A 169 8.53 -13.70 -14.46
CA PHE A 169 7.47 -14.28 -15.25
C PHE A 169 8.05 -15.33 -16.18
N TYR A 170 7.53 -16.55 -16.07
CA TYR A 170 7.74 -17.58 -17.08
C TYR A 170 6.81 -17.32 -18.28
N LEU A 171 7.35 -17.30 -19.49
CA LEU A 171 6.59 -16.94 -20.69
C LEU A 171 6.13 -18.17 -21.49
N PRO A 172 4.87 -18.17 -21.98
CA PRO A 172 3.86 -17.11 -21.83
C PRO A 172 3.27 -17.08 -20.41
N ALA A 173 2.92 -15.87 -19.94
CA ALA A 173 2.36 -15.64 -18.59
C ALA A 173 0.86 -15.28 -18.67
N PRO A 174 -0.04 -16.25 -18.94
CA PRO A 174 -1.45 -15.97 -19.22
C PRO A 174 -2.21 -15.38 -18.02
N GLU A 175 -1.78 -15.70 -16.80
CA GLU A 175 -2.40 -15.18 -15.57
C GLU A 175 -1.87 -13.81 -15.17
N GLY A 176 -0.86 -13.28 -15.86
CA GLY A 176 -0.24 -11.99 -15.53
C GLY A 176 0.39 -11.97 -14.14
N ARG A 177 0.86 -13.12 -13.61
CA ARG A 177 1.53 -13.21 -12.30
C ARG A 177 2.89 -13.87 -12.46
N GLY A 178 3.91 -13.27 -11.89
CA GLY A 178 5.25 -13.82 -11.85
C GLY A 178 5.58 -14.45 -10.50
N ALA A 179 6.69 -15.16 -10.43
CA ALA A 179 7.23 -15.63 -9.17
C ALA A 179 7.88 -14.44 -8.44
N PRO A 180 7.48 -14.12 -7.19
CA PRO A 180 8.06 -12.99 -6.47
C PRO A 180 9.56 -13.21 -6.22
N LEU A 181 10.33 -12.14 -6.37
CA LEU A 181 11.77 -12.13 -6.16
C LEU A 181 12.11 -11.35 -4.89
N THR A 182 12.92 -11.96 -4.03
CA THR A 182 13.59 -11.20 -2.97
C THR A 182 14.59 -10.22 -3.58
N ARG A 183 14.93 -9.16 -2.85
CA ARG A 183 15.93 -8.17 -3.26
C ARG A 183 17.28 -8.83 -3.59
N GLU A 184 17.69 -9.81 -2.79
CA GLU A 184 18.90 -10.59 -3.02
C GLU A 184 18.82 -11.39 -4.32
N ASN A 185 17.72 -12.10 -4.55
CA ASN A 185 17.53 -12.89 -5.77
C ASN A 185 17.52 -12.02 -7.02
N LEU A 186 16.89 -10.83 -6.98
CA LEU A 186 16.92 -9.87 -8.07
C LEU A 186 18.36 -9.38 -8.36
N ARG A 187 19.08 -8.93 -7.31
CA ARG A 187 20.48 -8.48 -7.42
C ARG A 187 21.38 -9.57 -7.99
N ARG A 188 21.26 -10.80 -7.49
CA ARG A 188 22.00 -11.96 -7.99
C ARG A 188 21.73 -12.20 -9.47
N ARG A 189 20.46 -12.18 -9.89
CA ARG A 189 20.08 -12.38 -11.31
C ARG A 189 20.67 -11.33 -12.23
N ILE A 190 20.64 -10.05 -11.82
CA ILE A 190 21.24 -8.95 -12.58
C ILE A 190 22.76 -9.12 -12.65
N ALA A 191 23.43 -9.42 -11.54
CA ALA A 191 24.89 -9.60 -11.50
C ALA A 191 25.37 -10.77 -12.38
N GLU A 192 24.74 -11.95 -12.25
CA GLU A 192 25.12 -13.15 -13.00
C GLU A 192 24.94 -13.01 -14.51
N ARG A 193 23.91 -12.27 -14.94
CA ARG A 193 23.53 -12.19 -16.36
C ARG A 193 24.01 -10.92 -17.04
N SER A 194 24.31 -9.87 -16.27
CA SER A 194 24.58 -8.52 -16.78
C SER A 194 23.59 -8.11 -17.89
N PRO A 195 22.26 -8.19 -17.65
CA PRO A 195 21.28 -7.97 -18.70
C PRO A 195 21.22 -6.48 -19.08
N THR A 196 20.77 -6.19 -20.29
CA THR A 196 20.29 -4.84 -20.61
C THR A 196 18.95 -4.63 -19.92
N VAL A 197 18.88 -3.65 -19.03
CA VAL A 197 17.65 -3.28 -18.31
C VAL A 197 16.95 -2.16 -19.06
N PHE A 198 15.66 -2.36 -19.33
CA PHE A 198 14.79 -1.40 -19.99
C PHE A 198 13.79 -0.80 -19.00
N TYR A 199 13.19 0.32 -19.38
CA TYR A 199 12.09 0.96 -18.63
C TYR A 199 10.79 0.86 -19.43
N SER A 200 9.74 0.36 -18.80
CA SER A 200 8.38 0.35 -19.35
C SER A 200 7.65 1.61 -18.90
N LYS A 201 7.26 2.46 -19.86
CA LYS A 201 6.42 3.63 -19.58
C LYS A 201 5.02 3.24 -19.11
N GLU A 202 4.45 2.21 -19.72
CA GLU A 202 3.10 1.72 -19.43
C GLU A 202 3.01 1.20 -17.99
N LEU A 203 3.92 0.32 -17.60
CA LEU A 203 3.91 -0.29 -16.26
C LEU A 203 4.60 0.58 -15.19
N CYS A 204 5.33 1.62 -15.62
CA CYS A 204 6.17 2.43 -14.76
C CYS A 204 7.13 1.57 -13.91
N ALA A 205 7.77 0.59 -14.57
CA ALA A 205 8.65 -0.40 -13.95
C ALA A 205 9.86 -0.70 -14.85
N ARG A 206 10.93 -1.24 -14.26
CA ARG A 206 12.09 -1.75 -15.00
C ARG A 206 11.86 -3.20 -15.38
N TYR A 207 12.44 -3.62 -16.49
CA TYR A 207 12.41 -5.03 -16.87
C TYR A 207 13.62 -5.48 -17.67
N PHE A 208 13.85 -6.78 -17.71
CA PHE A 208 14.74 -7.44 -18.66
C PHE A 208 14.22 -8.84 -18.99
N THR A 209 14.67 -9.42 -20.10
CA THR A 209 14.34 -10.79 -20.48
C THR A 209 15.60 -11.67 -20.46
N TYR A 210 15.41 -12.96 -20.21
CA TYR A 210 16.50 -13.94 -20.32
C TYR A 210 15.96 -15.31 -20.73
N MET A 211 16.85 -16.15 -21.28
CA MET A 211 16.56 -17.54 -21.61
C MET A 211 17.17 -18.46 -20.55
N SER A 212 16.35 -19.30 -19.95
CA SER A 212 16.74 -20.41 -19.09
C SER A 212 16.83 -21.69 -19.93
N ARG A 213 17.90 -22.48 -19.72
CA ARG A 213 18.05 -23.79 -20.38
C ARG A 213 17.04 -24.82 -19.90
N GLN A 214 16.51 -24.66 -18.68
CA GLN A 214 15.59 -25.61 -18.06
C GLN A 214 14.13 -25.22 -18.29
N SER A 215 13.84 -23.93 -18.12
CA SER A 215 12.46 -23.43 -18.12
C SER A 215 12.10 -22.72 -19.42
N GLY A 216 13.02 -22.10 -20.16
CA GLY A 216 12.70 -21.36 -21.39
C GLY A 216 12.75 -19.85 -21.20
N ALA A 217 11.84 -19.10 -21.84
CA ALA A 217 11.86 -17.64 -21.84
C ALA A 217 11.31 -17.05 -20.54
N HIS A 218 12.01 -16.04 -20.03
CA HIS A 218 11.65 -15.31 -18.82
C HIS A 218 11.61 -13.81 -19.04
N PHE A 219 10.73 -13.15 -18.30
CA PHE A 219 10.62 -11.69 -18.20
C PHE A 219 10.66 -11.31 -16.73
N VAL A 220 11.66 -10.54 -16.33
CA VAL A 220 11.77 -10.04 -14.95
C VAL A 220 11.35 -8.58 -14.94
N MET A 221 10.40 -8.24 -14.08
CA MET A 221 9.92 -6.87 -13.86
C MET A 221 10.16 -6.46 -12.42
N PHE A 222 10.62 -5.24 -12.19
CA PHE A 222 10.91 -4.76 -10.85
C PHE A 222 10.88 -3.23 -10.74
N ASP A 223 10.83 -2.76 -9.49
CA ASP A 223 10.90 -1.35 -9.13
C ASP A 223 12.24 -0.98 -8.48
N ASP A 224 12.70 0.24 -8.79
CA ASP A 224 13.81 0.92 -8.14
C ASP A 224 13.38 2.32 -7.68
N ALA A 225 14.28 3.09 -7.07
CA ALA A 225 13.93 4.42 -6.57
C ALA A 225 13.44 5.35 -7.69
N GLU A 226 13.99 5.25 -8.91
CA GLU A 226 13.57 6.07 -10.03
C GLU A 226 12.13 5.73 -10.47
N THR A 227 11.79 4.45 -10.60
CA THR A 227 10.41 4.06 -10.94
C THR A 227 9.43 4.51 -9.87
N MET A 228 9.78 4.36 -8.59
CA MET A 228 8.93 4.81 -7.48
C MET A 228 8.72 6.33 -7.48
N ARG A 229 9.77 7.12 -7.73
CA ARG A 229 9.63 8.58 -7.93
C ARG A 229 8.72 8.92 -9.11
N ARG A 230 8.84 8.20 -10.23
CA ARG A 230 7.99 8.41 -11.42
C ARG A 230 6.52 8.10 -11.12
N LYS A 231 6.22 7.06 -10.33
CA LYS A 231 4.86 6.76 -9.84
C LYS A 231 4.30 7.92 -9.01
N LEU A 232 5.10 8.52 -8.13
CA LEU A 232 4.71 9.68 -7.32
C LEU A 232 4.47 10.94 -8.16
N LEU A 233 5.35 11.23 -9.13
CA LEU A 233 5.19 12.35 -10.07
C LEU A 233 3.93 12.20 -10.93
N LEU A 234 3.63 10.97 -11.37
CA LEU A 234 2.41 10.68 -12.10
C LEU A 234 1.16 10.97 -11.25
N ALA A 235 1.14 10.51 -10.00
CA ALA A 235 0.04 10.81 -9.07
C ALA A 235 -0.15 12.32 -8.87
N ASP A 236 0.94 13.06 -8.65
CA ASP A 236 0.91 14.52 -8.48
C ASP A 236 0.38 15.23 -9.73
N SER A 237 0.79 14.80 -10.93
CA SER A 237 0.27 15.34 -12.20
C SER A 237 -1.24 15.16 -12.39
N LEU A 238 -1.81 14.15 -11.73
CA LEU A 238 -3.25 13.86 -11.70
C LEU A 238 -3.96 14.48 -10.48
N ASN A 239 -3.28 15.34 -9.72
CA ASN A 239 -3.75 15.99 -8.50
C ASN A 239 -4.11 15.04 -7.35
N ILE A 240 -3.57 13.82 -7.36
CA ILE A 240 -3.69 12.87 -6.25
C ILE A 240 -2.81 13.39 -5.10
N ARG A 241 -3.39 13.52 -3.90
CA ARG A 241 -2.74 14.23 -2.79
C ARG A 241 -2.15 13.35 -1.69
N SER A 242 -2.26 12.04 -1.84
CA SER A 242 -1.74 11.10 -0.86
C SER A 242 -1.06 9.94 -1.56
N ALA A 243 0.06 9.47 -1.02
CA ALA A 243 0.63 8.19 -1.39
C ALA A 243 1.17 7.46 -0.17
N ILE A 244 1.20 6.15 -0.29
CA ILE A 244 1.54 5.21 0.77
C ILE A 244 2.72 4.38 0.29
N LEU A 245 3.73 4.25 1.13
CA LEU A 245 4.92 3.43 0.89
C LEU A 245 5.07 2.47 2.07
N ALA A 246 5.30 1.19 1.81
CA ALA A 246 5.63 0.24 2.86
C ALA A 246 7.09 0.37 3.25
N TYR A 247 7.38 0.82 4.47
CA TYR A 247 8.75 1.02 4.94
C TYR A 247 9.64 -0.23 4.76
N PRO A 248 9.18 -1.45 5.09
CA PRO A 248 9.97 -2.67 4.86
C PRO A 248 10.25 -2.98 3.38
N GLN A 249 9.59 -2.31 2.42
CA GLN A 249 9.87 -2.44 0.99
C GLN A 249 10.87 -1.38 0.50
N VAL A 250 10.98 -0.24 1.18
CA VAL A 250 11.72 0.93 0.70
C VAL A 250 12.81 1.41 1.63
N ASP A 251 13.03 0.78 2.77
CA ASP A 251 14.07 1.14 3.76
C ASP A 251 15.47 1.40 3.15
N ASP A 252 15.90 0.63 2.14
CA ASP A 252 17.18 0.83 1.43
C ASP A 252 17.12 1.85 0.28
N LEU A 253 15.93 2.33 -0.08
CA LEU A 253 15.70 3.26 -1.19
C LEU A 253 15.07 4.59 -0.75
N LEU A 254 14.65 4.74 0.52
CA LEU A 254 13.78 5.83 0.92
C LEU A 254 14.47 7.20 0.82
N ASP A 255 15.74 7.29 1.22
CA ASP A 255 16.55 8.51 1.04
C ASP A 255 16.62 8.90 -0.44
N GLU A 256 16.87 7.91 -1.31
CA GLU A 256 16.88 8.16 -2.75
C GLU A 256 15.48 8.56 -3.21
N ILE A 257 14.40 7.90 -2.82
CA ILE A 257 13.04 8.28 -3.24
C ILE A 257 12.73 9.73 -2.84
N LEU A 258 13.12 10.16 -1.65
CA LEU A 258 12.78 11.48 -1.08
C LEU A 258 13.67 12.63 -1.59
N ALA A 259 14.89 12.34 -2.06
CA ALA A 259 15.77 13.32 -2.69
C ALA A 259 15.09 13.98 -3.90
#